data_AF-A0A2N5P818-F1
#
_entry.id   AF-A0A2N5P818-F1
#
_cell.length_a   1.000
_cell.length_b   1.000
_cell.length_c   1.000
_cell.angle_alpha   90.00
_cell.angle_beta   90.00
_cell.angle_gamma   90.00
#
_symmetry.space_group_name_H-M   'P 1'
#
loop_
_entity.id
_entity.type
_entity.pdbx_description
1 polymer ?
#
loop_
_entity_poly.entity_id
_entity_poly.type
_entity_poly.pdbx_seq_one_letter_code
_entity_poly.pdbx_strand_id
1 'polypeptide(L)'
;MGIVRAVCTSPAKGTQKTNVKSAEFIEDFGIKEDAHAGKWHRQISLLSYEKIEAFRARGAEVADGAFGENLVVEGFDFKNLPVGTRFQCNEVILEMTQIGKECHYGCEIFQKMGDCIMPREGVFARVIHGGRISSGDEMYMLGQGEQ
;
A
#
# COMPACT_ATOMS: atom_id res chain seq x y z
N MET A 1 -5.50 10.11 -12.08
CA MET A 1 -4.71 8.99 -12.63
C MET A 1 -3.41 8.97 -11.85
N GLY A 2 -2.93 7.79 -11.48
CA GLY A 2 -1.66 7.60 -10.82
C GLY A 2 -0.85 6.50 -11.47
N ILE A 3 0.43 6.37 -11.08
CA ILE A 3 1.36 5.37 -11.62
C ILE A 3 1.89 4.52 -10.47
N VAL A 4 1.81 3.20 -10.60
CA VAL A 4 2.37 2.27 -9.62
C VAL A 4 3.90 2.33 -9.70
N ARG A 5 4.55 2.84 -8.66
CA ARG A 5 6.02 2.93 -8.58
C ARG A 5 6.66 1.68 -8.00
N ALA A 6 5.96 0.97 -7.11
CA ALA A 6 6.43 -0.27 -6.52
C ALA A 6 5.30 -1.22 -6.15
N VAL A 7 5.59 -2.52 -6.26
CA VAL A 7 4.77 -3.62 -5.74
C VAL A 7 5.65 -4.41 -4.80
N CYS A 8 5.28 -4.47 -3.53
CA CYS A 8 6.12 -4.99 -2.45
C CYS A 8 5.42 -6.10 -1.67
N THR A 9 6.17 -7.14 -1.31
CA THR A 9 5.66 -8.25 -0.47
C THR A 9 6.66 -8.62 0.62
N SER A 10 6.20 -9.35 1.63
CA SER A 10 7.07 -9.97 2.64
C SER A 10 6.69 -11.43 2.88
N PRO A 11 7.65 -12.36 2.98
CA PRO A 11 7.35 -13.78 3.20
C PRO A 11 6.93 -14.10 4.64
N ALA A 12 7.23 -13.21 5.59
CA ALA A 12 6.86 -13.35 6.99
C ALA A 12 6.31 -12.03 7.57
N LYS A 13 5.54 -12.14 8.66
CA LYS A 13 5.10 -10.97 9.44
C LYS A 13 6.27 -10.44 10.24
N GLY A 14 6.33 -9.12 10.41
CA GLY A 14 7.41 -8.46 11.14
C GLY A 14 8.71 -8.28 10.36
N THR A 15 8.81 -8.79 9.13
CA THR A 15 9.93 -8.47 8.22
C THR A 15 9.54 -7.31 7.30
N GLN A 16 10.54 -6.56 6.83
CA GLN A 16 10.32 -5.52 5.82
C GLN A 16 9.80 -6.15 4.52
N LYS A 17 8.98 -5.38 3.79
CA LYS A 17 8.58 -5.75 2.44
C LYS A 17 9.67 -5.35 1.46
N THR A 18 9.79 -6.10 0.38
CA THR A 18 10.73 -5.82 -0.71
C THR A 18 9.98 -5.67 -2.03
N ASN A 19 10.47 -4.79 -2.89
CA ASN A 19 9.85 -4.53 -4.18
C ASN A 19 10.06 -5.73 -5.14
N VAL A 20 8.99 -6.48 -5.37
CA VAL A 20 8.93 -7.65 -6.26
C VAL A 20 8.54 -7.28 -7.70
N LYS A 21 8.32 -5.98 -7.97
CA LYS A 21 7.98 -5.39 -9.27
C LYS A 21 6.60 -5.77 -9.81
N SER A 22 6.12 -6.99 -9.60
CA SER A 22 4.81 -7.47 -10.01
C SER A 22 4.31 -8.53 -9.05
N ALA A 23 3.00 -8.55 -8.79
CA ALA A 23 2.39 -9.56 -7.91
C ALA A 23 0.95 -9.89 -8.31
N GLU A 24 0.50 -11.08 -7.91
CA GLU A 24 -0.85 -11.58 -8.08
C GLU A 24 -1.73 -11.18 -6.88
N PHE A 25 -2.83 -10.49 -7.14
CA PHE A 25 -3.83 -10.04 -6.18
C PHE A 25 -5.00 -11.01 -6.23
N ILE A 26 -5.37 -11.55 -5.07
CA ILE A 26 -6.41 -12.54 -4.89
C ILE A 26 -7.60 -11.85 -4.24
N GLU A 27 -8.77 -11.99 -4.88
CA GLU A 27 -10.03 -11.45 -4.40
C GLU A 27 -10.33 -11.89 -2.95
N ASP A 28 -10.80 -10.93 -2.14
CA ASP A 28 -11.09 -11.10 -0.72
C ASP A 28 -9.94 -11.72 0.10
N PHE A 29 -8.69 -11.55 -0.34
CA PHE A 29 -7.54 -12.17 0.31
C PHE A 29 -6.30 -11.28 0.36
N GLY A 30 -5.94 -10.58 -0.71
CA GLY A 30 -4.72 -9.75 -0.76
C GLY A 30 -3.69 -10.29 -1.74
N ILE A 31 -2.40 -10.05 -1.52
CA ILE A 31 -1.34 -10.45 -2.45
C ILE A 31 -0.89 -11.89 -2.17
N LYS A 32 -0.82 -12.71 -3.22
CA LYS A 32 -0.24 -14.05 -3.14
C LYS A 32 1.17 -14.00 -2.54
N GLU A 33 1.45 -14.93 -1.62
CA GLU A 33 2.73 -15.04 -0.89
C GLU A 33 3.08 -13.87 0.04
N ASP A 34 2.22 -12.86 0.18
CA ASP A 34 2.39 -11.85 1.21
C ASP A 34 1.92 -12.36 2.58
N ALA A 35 2.77 -12.19 3.59
CA ALA A 35 2.48 -12.65 4.94
C ALA A 35 1.30 -11.96 5.63
N HIS A 36 0.81 -10.84 5.09
CA HIS A 36 -0.36 -10.12 5.60
C HIS A 36 -1.63 -10.43 4.81
N ALA A 37 -1.56 -11.25 3.76
CA ALA A 37 -2.74 -11.72 3.05
C ALA A 37 -3.64 -12.59 3.95
N GLY A 38 -4.94 -12.48 3.73
CA GLY A 38 -5.99 -13.17 4.47
C GLY A 38 -7.35 -12.50 4.33
N LYS A 39 -8.39 -13.13 4.88
CA LYS A 39 -9.76 -12.62 4.85
C LYS A 39 -10.01 -11.60 5.98
N TRP A 40 -9.52 -10.38 5.80
CA TRP A 40 -9.70 -9.27 6.74
C TRP A 40 -9.70 -7.93 6.00
N HIS A 41 -9.95 -6.81 6.71
CA HIS A 41 -10.14 -5.51 6.07
C HIS A 41 -8.85 -4.81 5.60
N ARG A 42 -7.65 -5.32 5.94
CA ARG A 42 -6.35 -4.68 5.61
C ARG A 42 -5.48 -5.57 4.73
N GLN A 43 -6.07 -6.03 3.63
CA GLN A 43 -5.47 -6.99 2.71
C GLN A 43 -4.26 -6.38 1.98
N ILE A 44 -4.39 -5.11 1.57
CA ILE A 44 -3.37 -4.35 0.84
C ILE A 44 -3.07 -3.07 1.60
N SER A 45 -1.80 -2.75 1.82
CA SER A 45 -1.36 -1.43 2.28
C SER A 45 -0.89 -0.56 1.10
N LEU A 46 -1.28 0.71 1.08
CA LEU A 46 -0.86 1.68 0.06
C LEU A 46 -0.22 2.92 0.67
N LEU A 47 0.78 3.46 -0.01
CA LEU A 47 1.38 4.77 0.26
C LEU A 47 1.49 5.59 -1.01
N SER A 48 1.28 6.90 -0.85
CA SER A 48 1.54 7.89 -1.89
C SER A 48 3.05 8.05 -2.08
N TYR A 49 3.52 7.96 -3.33
CA TYR A 49 4.93 8.10 -3.69
C TYR A 49 5.51 9.42 -3.18
N GLU A 50 4.74 10.51 -3.29
CA GLU A 50 5.13 11.85 -2.88
C GLU A 50 5.42 11.94 -1.37
N LYS A 51 4.75 11.13 -0.54
CA LYS A 51 4.99 11.11 0.91
C LYS A 51 6.28 10.35 1.25
N ILE A 52 6.61 9.32 0.47
CA ILE A 52 7.87 8.59 0.60
C ILE A 52 9.03 9.51 0.16
N GLU A 53 8.91 10.19 -0.97
CA GLU A 53 9.94 11.13 -1.45
C GLU A 53 10.14 12.30 -0.48
N ALA A 54 9.06 12.88 0.05
CA ALA A 54 9.17 13.92 1.08
C ALA A 54 9.86 13.42 2.36
N PHE A 55 9.67 12.15 2.72
CA PHE A 55 10.39 11.53 3.85
C PHE A 55 11.87 11.32 3.53
N ARG A 56 12.20 10.82 2.32
CA ARG A 56 13.59 10.64 1.84
C ARG A 56 14.34 11.97 1.80
N ALA A 57 13.69 13.05 1.36
CA ALA A 57 14.28 14.39 1.30
C ALA A 57 14.75 14.93 2.67
N ARG A 58 14.28 14.35 3.78
CA ARG A 58 14.77 14.64 5.14
C ARG A 58 16.08 13.92 5.48
N GLY A 59 16.71 13.24 4.52
CA GLY A 59 17.95 12.48 4.67
C GLY A 59 17.76 11.01 5.05
N ALA A 60 16.56 10.46 4.84
CA ALA A 60 16.25 9.08 5.19
C ALA A 60 16.54 8.13 4.01
N GLU A 61 17.40 7.14 4.22
CA GLU A 61 17.64 6.06 3.26
C GLU A 61 16.60 4.94 3.45
N VAL A 62 15.43 5.10 2.81
CA VAL A 62 14.32 4.14 2.91
C VAL A 62 13.97 3.57 1.54
N ALA A 63 14.03 2.25 1.40
CA ALA A 63 13.60 1.55 0.19
C ALA A 63 12.06 1.45 0.12
N ASP A 64 11.50 1.20 -1.07
CA ASP A 64 10.06 0.90 -1.18
C ASP A 64 9.75 -0.42 -0.47
N GLY A 65 8.65 -0.44 0.28
CA GLY A 65 8.26 -1.53 1.17
C GLY A 65 8.79 -1.40 2.60
N ALA A 66 9.68 -0.45 2.87
CA ALA A 66 10.30 -0.29 4.19
C ALA A 66 9.31 0.16 5.27
N PHE A 67 8.22 0.85 4.90
CA PHE A 67 7.15 1.23 5.83
C PHE A 67 6.09 0.13 6.01
N GLY A 68 6.23 -0.99 5.27
CA GLY A 68 5.28 -2.11 5.27
C GLY A 68 4.13 -1.94 4.27
N GLU A 69 4.26 -1.02 3.32
CA GLU A 69 3.36 -0.81 2.20
C GLU A 69 3.51 -1.89 1.13
N ASN A 70 2.40 -2.33 0.55
CA ASN A 70 2.39 -3.23 -0.59
C ASN A 70 2.45 -2.48 -1.92
N LEU A 71 1.78 -1.32 -2.01
CA LEU A 71 1.77 -0.50 -3.21
C LEU A 71 2.28 0.90 -2.90
N VAL A 72 3.20 1.36 -3.75
CA VAL A 72 3.58 2.77 -3.82
C VAL A 72 3.01 3.32 -5.11
N VAL A 73 2.18 4.36 -5.03
CA VAL A 73 1.52 4.94 -6.20
C VAL A 73 1.73 6.45 -6.19
N GLU A 74 2.19 6.98 -7.32
CA GLU A 74 2.31 8.41 -7.58
C GLU A 74 0.98 8.97 -8.09
N GLY A 75 0.70 10.25 -7.81
CA GLY A 75 -0.45 10.98 -8.34
C GLY A 75 -1.70 10.89 -7.48
N PHE A 76 -1.64 10.24 -6.32
CA PHE A 76 -2.73 10.17 -5.36
C PHE A 76 -2.29 10.63 -3.97
N ASP A 77 -3.12 11.42 -3.29
CA ASP A 77 -2.98 11.72 -1.86
C ASP A 77 -3.95 10.85 -1.06
N PHE A 78 -3.61 9.57 -0.90
CA PHE A 78 -4.55 8.55 -0.44
C PHE A 78 -5.23 8.89 0.89
N LYS A 79 -4.49 9.45 1.86
CA LYS A 79 -5.03 9.74 3.20
C LYS A 79 -6.17 10.77 3.20
N ASN A 80 -6.25 11.58 2.15
CA ASN A 80 -7.26 12.63 2.01
C ASN A 80 -8.45 12.18 1.15
N LEU A 81 -8.45 10.93 0.69
CA LEU A 81 -9.57 10.34 -0.03
C LEU A 81 -10.58 9.71 0.95
N PRO A 82 -11.87 9.66 0.61
CA PRO A 82 -12.86 9.00 1.46
C PRO A 82 -12.63 7.49 1.54
N VAL A 83 -12.80 6.89 2.72
CA VAL A 83 -12.95 5.43 2.85
C VAL A 83 -14.12 4.97 1.94
N GLY A 84 -13.96 3.81 1.30
CA GLY A 84 -14.86 3.30 0.27
C GLY A 84 -14.53 3.76 -1.16
N THR A 85 -13.54 4.64 -1.34
CA THR A 85 -13.00 4.96 -2.68
C THR A 85 -12.43 3.71 -3.32
N ARG A 86 -12.76 3.49 -4.60
CA ARG A 86 -12.24 2.36 -5.37
C ARG A 86 -11.13 2.79 -6.32
N PHE A 87 -10.17 1.90 -6.51
CA PHE A 87 -9.07 2.10 -7.45
C PHE A 87 -9.00 0.91 -8.39
N GLN A 88 -8.85 1.19 -9.67
CA GLN A 88 -8.64 0.19 -10.70
C GLN A 88 -7.22 0.28 -11.22
N CYS A 89 -6.56 -0.87 -11.34
CA CYS A 89 -5.27 -1.02 -12.00
C CYS A 89 -5.33 -2.32 -12.81
N ASN A 90 -5.33 -2.21 -14.14
CA ASN A 90 -5.71 -3.31 -15.03
C ASN A 90 -7.10 -3.89 -14.64
N GLU A 91 -7.20 -5.20 -14.44
CA GLU A 91 -8.39 -5.87 -13.91
C GLU A 91 -8.56 -5.71 -12.38
N VAL A 92 -7.49 -5.40 -11.64
CA VAL A 92 -7.55 -5.37 -10.17
C VAL A 92 -8.35 -4.17 -9.70
N ILE A 93 -9.34 -4.44 -8.85
CA ILE A 93 -10.13 -3.41 -8.16
C ILE A 93 -9.83 -3.48 -6.67
N LEU A 94 -9.37 -2.37 -6.11
CA LEU A 94 -9.14 -2.19 -4.68
C LEU A 94 -10.17 -1.24 -4.11
N GLU A 95 -10.64 -1.49 -2.89
CA GLU A 95 -11.50 -0.55 -2.15
C GLU A 95 -10.84 -0.18 -0.84
N MET A 96 -10.64 1.13 -0.62
CA MET A 96 -10.02 1.63 0.60
C MET A 96 -10.92 1.39 1.81
N THR A 97 -10.37 0.80 2.86
CA THR A 97 -11.09 0.40 4.07
C THR A 97 -10.68 1.19 5.30
N GLN A 98 -9.47 1.74 5.33
CA GLN A 98 -8.93 2.41 6.51
C GLN A 98 -7.82 3.40 6.14
N ILE A 99 -7.73 4.50 6.91
CA ILE A 99 -6.64 5.47 6.88
C ILE A 99 -5.81 5.32 8.15
N GLY A 100 -4.50 5.25 8.01
CA GLY A 100 -3.55 5.14 9.10
C GLY A 100 -3.68 3.85 9.92
N LYS A 101 -2.86 3.74 10.97
CA LYS A 101 -2.96 2.67 11.99
C LYS A 101 -2.24 3.06 13.25
N GLU A 102 -2.65 2.50 14.38
CA GLU A 102 -1.82 2.53 15.58
C GLU A 102 -0.58 1.63 15.44
N CYS A 103 0.52 2.08 16.04
CA CYS A 103 1.79 1.35 16.10
C CYS A 103 2.12 1.03 17.56
N HIS A 104 2.05 -0.24 17.95
CA HIS A 104 2.24 -0.64 19.33
C HIS A 104 3.70 -1.00 19.70
N TYR A 105 4.53 -1.38 18.73
CA TYR A 105 5.87 -1.95 19.00
C TYR A 105 7.04 -1.27 18.27
N GLY A 106 6.82 -0.15 17.58
CA GLY A 106 7.85 0.56 16.82
C GLY A 106 8.51 -0.30 15.73
N CYS A 107 8.12 -0.12 14.46
CA CYS A 107 8.75 -0.86 13.36
C CYS A 107 10.24 -0.48 13.22
N GLU A 108 11.00 -1.28 12.47
CA GLU A 108 12.44 -1.05 12.26
C GLU A 108 12.76 0.37 11.77
N ILE A 109 11.91 0.94 10.90
CA ILE A 109 12.05 2.32 10.45
C ILE A 109 11.86 3.33 11.58
N PHE A 110 10.87 3.12 12.44
CA PHE A 110 10.69 3.99 13.61
C PHE A 110 11.90 3.89 14.56
N GLN A 111 12.46 2.70 14.74
CA GLN A 111 13.65 2.50 15.58
C GLN A 111 14.89 3.20 15.00
N LYS A 112 15.03 3.20 13.66
CA LYS A 112 16.16 3.85 12.97
C LYS A 112 16.02 5.37 12.87
N MET A 113 14.83 5.85 12.53
CA MET A 113 14.59 7.26 12.16
C MET A 113 13.84 8.07 13.23
N GLY A 114 13.30 7.42 14.26
CA GLY A 114 12.41 8.05 15.24
C GLY A 114 11.03 8.42 14.68
N ASP A 115 10.73 8.04 13.43
CA ASP A 115 9.51 8.40 12.73
C ASP A 115 9.11 7.32 11.71
N CYS A 116 7.80 7.12 11.54
CA CYS A 116 7.23 6.26 10.51
C CYS A 116 5.97 6.94 9.96
N ILE A 117 5.85 7.01 8.63
CA ILE A 117 4.71 7.65 7.98
C ILE A 117 3.48 6.74 7.90
N MET A 118 3.64 5.42 7.99
CA MET A 118 2.52 4.46 7.84
C MET A 118 1.34 4.70 8.78
N PRO A 119 1.52 5.08 10.06
CA PRO A 119 0.42 5.44 10.96
C PRO A 119 -0.43 6.62 10.50
N ARG A 120 0.12 7.53 9.69
CA ARG A 120 -0.45 8.85 9.38
C ARG A 120 -0.81 9.02 7.90
N GLU A 121 0.01 8.46 7.02
CA GLU A 121 -0.07 8.60 5.56
C GLU A 121 -0.49 7.31 4.86
N GLY A 122 -0.28 6.16 5.51
CA GLY A 122 -0.62 4.86 4.94
C GLY A 122 -2.12 4.64 4.92
N VAL A 123 -2.62 3.98 3.88
CA VAL A 123 -4.01 3.51 3.82
C VAL A 123 -4.06 2.01 3.61
N PHE A 124 -5.21 1.42 3.88
CA PHE A 124 -5.47 0.01 3.64
C PHE A 124 -6.65 -0.19 2.72
N ALA A 125 -6.62 -1.27 1.95
CA ALA A 125 -7.67 -1.66 1.05
C ALA A 125 -7.93 -3.17 1.10
N ARG A 126 -9.10 -3.56 0.60
CA ARG A 126 -9.46 -4.93 0.25
C ARG A 126 -9.45 -5.11 -1.28
N VAL A 127 -9.17 -6.32 -1.72
CA VAL A 127 -9.23 -6.71 -3.14
C VAL A 127 -10.66 -7.08 -3.49
N ILE A 128 -11.31 -6.25 -4.29
CA ILE A 128 -12.68 -6.45 -4.79
C ILE A 128 -12.68 -7.36 -6.01
N HIS A 129 -11.67 -7.20 -6.87
CA HIS A 129 -11.45 -8.08 -8.02
C HIS A 129 -9.96 -8.37 -8.13
N GLY A 130 -9.62 -9.66 -8.28
CA GLY A 130 -8.24 -10.13 -8.38
C GLY A 130 -7.62 -9.89 -9.76
N GLY A 131 -6.32 -10.19 -9.88
CA GLY A 131 -5.54 -9.97 -11.09
C GLY A 131 -4.07 -9.71 -10.83
N ARG A 132 -3.40 -9.01 -11.74
CA ARG A 132 -1.97 -8.66 -11.62
C ARG A 132 -1.76 -7.15 -11.69
N ILE A 133 -0.93 -6.65 -10.77
CA ILE A 133 -0.39 -5.29 -10.79
C ILE A 133 1.13 -5.38 -10.92
N SER A 134 1.68 -4.55 -11.78
CA SER A 134 3.11 -4.37 -12.00
C SER A 134 3.52 -2.91 -11.80
N SER A 135 4.80 -2.69 -11.51
CA SER A 135 5.38 -1.36 -11.49
C SER A 135 5.34 -0.77 -12.90
N GLY A 136 4.92 0.49 -13.01
CA GLY A 136 4.66 1.17 -14.27
C GLY A 136 3.19 1.16 -14.68
N ASP A 137 2.35 0.31 -14.08
CA ASP A 137 0.93 0.26 -14.42
C ASP A 137 0.21 1.54 -13.99
N GLU A 138 -0.78 1.93 -14.79
CA GLU A 138 -1.65 3.07 -14.51
C GLU A 138 -2.77 2.66 -13.55
N MET A 139 -2.98 3.49 -12.54
CA MET A 139 -4.06 3.35 -11.57
C MET A 139 -5.07 4.49 -11.70
N TYR A 140 -6.34 4.12 -11.76
CA TYR A 140 -7.47 5.02 -11.92
C TYR A 140 -8.34 5.01 -10.68
N MET A 141 -8.71 6.17 -10.19
CA MET A 141 -9.70 6.28 -9.12
C MET A 141 -11.08 6.13 -9.75
N LEU A 142 -11.78 5.09 -9.34
CA LEU A 142 -13.21 4.92 -9.55
C LEU A 142 -13.90 5.60 -8.34
N GLY A 143 -15.10 6.16 -8.49
CA GLY A 143 -15.76 6.85 -7.38
C GLY A 143 -16.02 5.96 -6.14
N GLN A 144 -16.82 6.43 -5.20
CA GLN A 144 -17.30 5.54 -4.14
C GLN A 144 -18.14 4.41 -4.77
N GLY A 145 -17.85 3.16 -4.39
CA GLY A 145 -18.68 2.04 -4.81
C GLY A 145 -20.11 2.23 -4.30
N GLU A 146 -21.11 2.04 -5.17
CA GLU A 146 -22.49 1.84 -4.72
C GLU A 146 -22.50 0.61 -3.80
N GLN A 147 -23.14 0.76 -2.64
CA GLN A 147 -23.33 -0.31 -1.64
C GLN A 147 -24.29 -1.38 -2.13
#